data_AF-A0AAD6VCF8-F1
#
_entry.id   AF-A0AAD6VCF8-F1
#
_cell.length_a   1.000
_cell.length_b   1.000
_cell.length_c   1.000
_cell.angle_alpha   90.00
_cell.angle_beta   90.00
_cell.angle_gamma   90.00
#
_symmetry.space_group_name_H-M   'P 1'
#
loop_
_entity.id
_entity.type
_entity.pdbx_description
1 polymer ?
#
loop_
_entity_poly.entity_id
_entity_poly.type
_entity_poly.pdbx_seq_one_letter_code
_entity_poly.pdbx_strand_id
1 'polypeptide(L)'
;MPRAYSTIALASSTRMRTGNHSKKAAPLTAGQLEEKRAARNDKQARIDARVQQWMESTNELAQSMATEFDMQPRYFLDIFFQGGAHMINHQEAVNPYNTFRGLKSMEARGQGLVMNAPDLHTHYFDEYSKLTTQEKEQLCTKWEEIRSTNFQLRRDTPRAKIQDVANVHSALAQRVGVEGFFCIVKNNVHFRMDPEWYFTSRSLSNLLRTSKQKTDWMKGEICSLLGKNLVEVSKVDDARLGCVSRPIITSEDERDDDPEADAENNHPPS
;
A
#
# COMPACT_ATOMS: atom_id res chain seq x y z
N MET A 1 -33.86 -31.79 -10.07
CA MET A 1 -33.88 -30.41 -10.61
C MET A 1 -32.56 -29.71 -10.24
N PRO A 2 -31.50 -29.81 -11.06
CA PRO A 2 -30.26 -29.08 -10.80
C PRO A 2 -30.31 -27.67 -11.41
N ARG A 3 -30.17 -26.63 -10.57
CA ARG A 3 -29.99 -25.24 -11.00
C ARG A 3 -28.53 -25.06 -11.45
N ALA A 4 -28.33 -24.88 -12.74
CA ALA A 4 -27.05 -24.48 -13.32
C ALA A 4 -26.76 -23.02 -12.95
N TYR A 5 -25.62 -22.76 -12.33
CA TYR A 5 -25.08 -21.41 -12.16
C TYR A 5 -24.42 -20.98 -13.47
N SER A 6 -25.06 -20.05 -14.18
CA SER A 6 -24.50 -19.40 -15.37
C SER A 6 -23.41 -18.42 -14.95
N THR A 7 -22.19 -18.70 -15.38
CA THR A 7 -21.03 -17.80 -15.27
C THR A 7 -21.21 -16.66 -16.28
N ILE A 8 -21.49 -15.45 -15.80
CA ILE A 8 -21.51 -14.25 -16.63
C ILE A 8 -20.07 -13.87 -16.96
N ALA A 9 -19.66 -14.10 -18.21
CA ALA A 9 -18.41 -13.59 -18.73
C ALA A 9 -18.49 -12.05 -18.85
N LEU A 10 -17.56 -11.33 -18.21
CA LEU A 10 -17.37 -9.90 -18.43
C LEU A 10 -17.01 -9.66 -19.89
N ALA A 11 -17.95 -9.08 -20.63
CA ALA A 11 -17.71 -8.58 -21.98
C ALA A 11 -16.64 -7.48 -21.91
N SER A 12 -15.48 -7.77 -22.52
CA SER A 12 -14.47 -6.76 -22.78
C SER A 12 -15.07 -5.68 -23.67
N SER A 13 -15.01 -4.43 -23.21
CA SER A 13 -15.44 -3.25 -23.95
C SER A 13 -14.81 -3.25 -25.33
N THR A 14 -15.62 -3.58 -26.33
CA THR A 14 -15.19 -3.61 -27.73
C THR A 14 -15.12 -2.16 -28.17
N ARG A 15 -13.90 -1.64 -28.30
CA ARG A 15 -13.65 -0.32 -28.86
C ARG A 15 -14.27 -0.28 -30.26
N MET A 16 -15.43 0.37 -30.40
CA MET A 16 -16.09 0.54 -31.69
C MET A 16 -15.16 1.35 -32.58
N ARG A 17 -14.46 0.66 -33.48
CA ARG A 17 -13.77 1.29 -34.61
C ARG A 17 -14.86 1.88 -35.50
N THR A 18 -14.90 3.21 -35.58
CA THR A 18 -15.62 3.93 -36.62
C THR A 18 -15.20 3.35 -37.96
N GLY A 19 -16.14 2.67 -38.62
CA GLY A 19 -15.93 1.98 -39.87
C GLY A 19 -15.67 2.98 -40.98
N ASN A 20 -14.40 3.20 -41.30
CA ASN A 20 -14.03 3.83 -42.55
C ASN A 20 -14.42 2.85 -43.67
N HIS A 21 -15.54 3.09 -44.35
CA HIS A 21 -15.95 2.37 -45.56
C HIS A 21 -15.00 2.73 -46.72
N SER A 22 -13.72 2.37 -46.61
CA SER A 22 -12.86 2.33 -47.78
C SER A 22 -13.29 1.16 -48.66
N LYS A 23 -13.42 1.41 -49.96
CA LYS A 23 -13.70 0.38 -50.96
C LYS A 23 -12.66 -0.74 -50.78
N LYS A 24 -13.10 -1.99 -50.62
CA LYS A 24 -12.19 -3.14 -50.43
C LYS A 24 -11.23 -3.18 -51.64
N ALA A 25 -9.94 -3.02 -51.37
CA ALA A 25 -8.92 -3.13 -52.40
C ALA A 25 -8.98 -4.53 -53.04
N ALA A 26 -8.70 -4.60 -54.34
CA ALA A 26 -8.64 -5.86 -55.06
C ALA A 26 -7.67 -6.84 -54.36
N PRO A 27 -8.01 -8.15 -54.28
CA PRO A 27 -7.16 -9.13 -53.62
C PRO A 27 -5.78 -9.17 -54.30
N LEU A 28 -4.73 -9.08 -53.48
CA LEU A 28 -3.34 -9.12 -53.94
C LEU A 28 -3.06 -10.47 -54.61
N THR A 29 -2.33 -10.45 -55.72
CA THR A 29 -1.90 -11.67 -56.40
C THR A 29 -0.83 -12.41 -55.57
N ALA A 30 -0.67 -13.72 -55.81
CA ALA A 30 0.29 -14.55 -55.07
C ALA A 30 1.74 -13.99 -55.14
N GLY A 31 2.16 -13.46 -56.29
CA GLY A 31 3.46 -12.80 -56.44
C GLY A 31 3.59 -11.52 -55.60
N GLN A 32 2.54 -10.70 -55.52
CA GLN A 32 2.54 -9.48 -54.69
C GLN A 32 2.54 -9.78 -53.18
N LEU A 33 1.98 -10.91 -52.77
CA LEU A 33 2.04 -11.37 -51.38
C LEU A 33 3.44 -11.87 -51.01
N GLU A 34 4.10 -12.58 -51.93
CA GLU A 34 5.47 -13.07 -51.71
C GLU A 34 6.46 -11.90 -51.65
N GLU A 35 6.36 -10.94 -52.57
CA GLU A 35 7.20 -9.73 -52.57
C GLU A 35 6.99 -8.90 -51.28
N LYS A 36 5.75 -8.75 -50.82
CA LYS A 36 5.46 -8.10 -49.52
C LYS A 36 6.00 -8.88 -48.33
N ARG A 37 6.05 -10.21 -48.40
CA ARG A 37 6.63 -11.05 -47.35
C ARG A 37 8.15 -10.90 -47.36
N ALA A 38 8.79 -10.95 -48.52
CA ALA A 38 10.22 -10.72 -48.68
C ALA A 38 10.62 -9.34 -48.15
N ALA A 39 9.93 -8.28 -48.57
CA ALA A 39 10.18 -6.93 -48.09
C ALA A 39 9.97 -6.77 -46.57
N ARG A 40 8.99 -7.49 -45.99
CA ARG A 40 8.79 -7.51 -44.54
C ARG A 40 9.92 -8.24 -43.82
N ASN A 41 10.38 -9.38 -44.36
CA ASN A 41 11.47 -10.15 -43.79
C ASN A 41 12.78 -9.36 -43.84
N ASP A 42 13.07 -8.70 -44.95
CA ASP A 42 14.24 -7.81 -45.08
C ASP A 42 14.17 -6.65 -44.08
N LYS A 43 12.99 -6.04 -43.92
CA LYS A 43 12.79 -4.99 -42.92
C LYS A 43 13.02 -5.52 -41.50
N GLN A 44 12.48 -6.70 -41.19
CA GLN A 44 12.64 -7.31 -39.87
C GLN A 44 14.10 -7.67 -39.60
N ALA A 45 14.80 -8.27 -40.57
CA ALA A 45 16.21 -8.60 -40.46
C ALA A 45 17.07 -7.35 -40.20
N ARG A 46 16.76 -6.22 -40.85
CA ARG A 46 17.43 -4.93 -40.58
C ARG A 46 17.15 -4.39 -39.18
N ILE A 47 15.93 -4.56 -38.68
CA ILE A 47 15.58 -4.17 -37.31
C ILE A 47 16.35 -5.04 -36.32
N ASP A 48 16.33 -6.35 -36.50
CA ASP A 48 16.98 -7.31 -35.61
C ASP A 48 18.49 -7.09 -35.57
N ALA A 49 19.12 -6.88 -36.73
CA ALA A 49 20.55 -6.56 -36.82
C ALA A 49 20.90 -5.27 -36.05
N ARG A 50 20.05 -4.24 -36.16
CA ARG A 50 20.28 -2.97 -35.46
C ARG A 50 20.05 -3.09 -33.96
N VAL A 51 19.06 -3.88 -33.52
CA VAL A 51 18.80 -4.17 -32.11
C VAL A 51 19.98 -4.95 -31.51
N GLN A 52 20.51 -5.94 -32.23
CA GLN A 52 21.66 -6.71 -31.80
C GLN A 52 22.89 -5.81 -31.62
N GLN A 53 23.19 -4.97 -32.62
CA GLN A 53 24.30 -4.01 -32.52
C GLN A 53 24.15 -3.07 -31.31
N TRP A 54 22.93 -2.61 -31.03
CA TRP A 54 22.66 -1.79 -29.84
C TRP A 54 22.89 -2.58 -28.54
N MET A 55 22.45 -3.84 -28.45
CA MET A 55 22.72 -4.69 -27.28
C MET A 55 24.21 -4.93 -27.06
N GLU A 56 24.97 -5.19 -28.12
CA GLU A 56 26.43 -5.35 -28.06
C GLU A 56 27.10 -4.07 -27.52
N SER A 57 26.78 -2.90 -28.09
CA SER A 57 27.34 -1.63 -27.61
C SER A 57 26.95 -1.31 -26.15
N THR A 58 25.75 -1.70 -25.73
CA THR A 58 25.29 -1.45 -24.35
C THR A 58 26.01 -2.36 -23.37
N ASN A 59 26.28 -3.61 -23.75
CA ASN A 59 27.07 -4.53 -22.94
C ASN A 59 28.53 -4.08 -22.82
N GLU A 60 29.15 -3.61 -23.90
CA GLU A 60 30.51 -3.06 -23.87
C GLU A 60 30.61 -1.85 -22.94
N LEU A 61 29.64 -0.92 -23.02
CA LEU A 61 29.57 0.24 -22.14
C LEU A 61 29.34 -0.17 -20.67
N ALA A 62 28.47 -1.14 -20.41
CA ALA A 62 28.24 -1.64 -19.06
C ALA A 62 29.51 -2.28 -18.47
N GLN A 63 30.31 -2.97 -19.29
CA GLN A 63 31.60 -3.52 -18.89
C GLN A 63 32.64 -2.43 -18.61
N SER A 64 32.71 -1.37 -19.43
CA SER A 64 33.66 -0.28 -19.18
C SER A 64 33.32 0.48 -17.89
N MET A 65 32.03 0.74 -17.64
CA MET A 65 31.58 1.35 -16.38
C MET A 65 31.83 0.44 -15.18
N ALA A 66 31.62 -0.87 -15.33
CA ALA A 66 31.96 -1.85 -14.30
C ALA A 66 33.44 -1.80 -13.89
N THR A 67 34.34 -1.68 -14.86
CA THR A 67 35.77 -1.54 -14.58
C THR A 67 36.14 -0.19 -13.97
N GLU A 68 35.46 0.89 -14.37
CA GLU A 68 35.72 2.24 -13.85
C GLU A 68 35.27 2.40 -12.39
N PHE A 69 34.13 1.81 -12.03
CA PHE A 69 33.50 1.98 -10.72
C PHE A 69 33.65 0.78 -9.77
N ASP A 70 34.41 -0.25 -10.15
CA ASP A 70 34.55 -1.52 -9.41
C ASP A 70 33.19 -2.15 -9.03
N MET A 71 32.28 -2.17 -9.99
CA MET A 71 30.93 -2.71 -9.83
C MET A 71 30.65 -3.82 -10.85
N GLN A 72 29.60 -4.60 -10.62
CA GLN A 72 29.20 -5.65 -11.56
C GLN A 72 28.53 -5.05 -12.81
N PRO A 73 28.86 -5.48 -14.05
CA PRO A 73 28.22 -4.97 -15.27
C PRO A 73 26.70 -5.06 -15.26
N ARG A 74 26.16 -6.10 -14.59
CA ARG A 74 24.72 -6.30 -14.41
C ARG A 74 24.03 -5.11 -13.72
N TYR A 75 24.70 -4.45 -12.78
CA TYR A 75 24.16 -3.26 -12.11
C TYR A 75 23.86 -2.14 -13.11
N PHE A 76 24.78 -1.87 -14.04
CA PHE A 76 24.59 -0.84 -15.07
C PHE A 76 23.58 -1.26 -16.14
N LEU A 77 23.55 -2.54 -16.52
CA LEU A 77 22.50 -3.06 -17.40
C LEU A 77 21.12 -2.86 -16.79
N ASP A 78 20.96 -3.19 -15.50
CA ASP A 78 19.70 -2.97 -14.78
C ASP A 78 19.33 -1.47 -14.80
N ILE A 79 20.28 -0.56 -14.63
CA ILE A 79 20.04 0.89 -14.75
C ILE A 79 19.63 1.29 -16.17
N PHE A 80 20.28 0.78 -17.22
CA PHE A 80 19.94 1.14 -18.61
C PHE A 80 18.52 0.65 -18.97
N PHE A 81 18.17 -0.57 -18.60
CA PHE A 81 16.87 -1.15 -18.93
C PHE A 81 15.72 -0.62 -18.03
N GLN A 82 15.96 -0.44 -16.73
CA GLN A 82 14.98 0.19 -15.84
C GLN A 82 14.88 1.69 -16.12
N GLY A 83 15.98 2.33 -16.47
CA GLY A 83 16.04 3.72 -16.93
C GLY A 83 15.16 3.95 -18.15
N GLY A 84 15.14 3.02 -19.11
CA GLY A 84 14.20 3.07 -20.23
C GLY A 84 12.73 3.02 -19.80
N ALA A 85 12.39 2.15 -18.84
CA ALA A 85 11.05 2.12 -18.25
C ALA A 85 10.72 3.40 -17.49
N HIS A 86 11.71 4.00 -16.81
CA HIS A 86 11.57 5.30 -16.17
C HIS A 86 11.37 6.40 -17.19
N MET A 87 12.12 6.44 -18.29
CA MET A 87 11.97 7.45 -19.36
C MET A 87 10.62 7.37 -20.07
N ILE A 88 10.12 6.17 -20.35
CA ILE A 88 8.80 5.99 -20.97
C ILE A 88 7.67 6.43 -20.02
N ASN A 89 7.84 6.18 -18.72
CA ASN A 89 6.83 6.51 -17.70
C ASN A 89 7.10 7.85 -16.99
N HIS A 90 8.16 8.57 -17.36
CA HIS A 90 8.47 9.89 -16.82
C HIS A 90 7.56 10.90 -17.48
N GLN A 91 6.37 11.08 -16.91
CA GLN A 91 5.54 12.23 -17.23
C GLN A 91 6.15 13.44 -16.52
N GLU A 92 6.86 14.28 -17.28
CA GLU A 92 7.49 15.52 -16.82
C GLU A 92 6.45 16.49 -16.22
N ALA A 93 5.23 16.48 -16.76
CA ALA A 93 4.11 17.23 -16.23
C ALA A 93 3.15 16.30 -15.46
N VAL A 94 2.88 16.64 -14.21
CA VAL A 94 1.85 15.96 -13.42
C VAL A 94 0.48 16.29 -14.04
N ASN A 95 -0.28 15.26 -14.39
CA ASN A 95 -1.60 15.43 -14.99
C ASN A 95 -2.56 16.17 -14.02
N PRO A 96 -3.14 17.33 -14.41
CA PRO A 96 -4.02 18.14 -13.55
C PRO A 96 -5.24 17.41 -13.00
N TYR A 97 -5.74 16.42 -13.75
CA TYR A 97 -6.87 15.62 -13.29
C TYR A 97 -6.45 14.64 -12.18
N ASN A 98 -5.25 14.07 -12.29
CA ASN A 98 -4.72 13.19 -11.27
C ASN A 98 -4.35 13.96 -9.99
N THR A 99 -3.82 15.18 -10.11
CA THR A 99 -3.56 16.05 -8.96
C THR A 99 -4.85 16.44 -8.25
N PHE A 100 -5.88 16.86 -9.00
CA PHE A 100 -7.20 17.16 -8.47
C PHE A 100 -7.79 15.98 -7.67
N ARG A 101 -7.77 14.78 -8.24
CA ARG A 101 -8.26 13.57 -7.56
C ARG A 101 -7.44 13.23 -6.32
N GLY A 102 -6.13 13.38 -6.38
CA GLY A 102 -5.25 13.19 -5.23
C GLY A 102 -5.65 14.10 -4.07
N LEU A 103 -5.78 15.41 -4.35
CA LEU A 103 -6.19 16.42 -3.37
C LEU A 103 -7.58 16.16 -2.81
N LYS A 104 -8.57 15.86 -3.66
CA LYS A 104 -9.93 15.53 -3.23
C LYS A 104 -9.98 14.27 -2.37
N SER A 105 -9.15 13.27 -2.67
CA SER A 105 -9.08 12.06 -1.85
C SER A 105 -8.47 12.34 -0.46
N MET A 106 -7.54 13.29 -0.36
CA MET A 106 -6.98 13.73 0.92
C MET A 106 -8.02 14.52 1.73
N GLU A 107 -8.76 15.43 1.08
CA GLU A 107 -9.84 16.21 1.69
C GLU A 107 -10.94 15.29 2.25
N ALA A 108 -11.44 14.36 1.42
CA ALA A 108 -12.47 13.39 1.84
C ALA A 108 -12.01 12.57 3.05
N ARG A 109 -10.75 12.12 3.07
CA ARG A 109 -10.20 11.39 4.23
C ARG A 109 -10.09 12.25 5.48
N GLY A 110 -9.74 13.54 5.34
CA GLY A 110 -9.73 14.49 6.45
C GLY A 110 -11.12 14.66 7.09
N GLN A 111 -12.17 14.50 6.29
CA GLN A 111 -13.57 14.50 6.73
C GLN A 111 -14.07 13.12 7.19
N GLY A 112 -13.21 12.10 7.21
CA GLY A 112 -13.58 10.73 7.59
C GLY A 112 -14.29 9.92 6.50
N LEU A 113 -14.41 10.45 5.28
CA LEU A 113 -15.01 9.78 4.14
C LEU A 113 -13.98 8.93 3.40
N VAL A 114 -14.26 7.64 3.24
CA VAL A 114 -13.45 6.71 2.44
C VAL A 114 -14.16 6.47 1.12
N MET A 115 -13.71 7.15 0.07
CA MET A 115 -14.28 7.02 -1.27
C MET A 115 -13.30 6.31 -2.20
N ASN A 116 -13.82 5.42 -3.05
CA ASN A 116 -12.99 4.77 -4.06
C ASN A 116 -12.74 5.70 -5.25
N ALA A 117 -11.74 5.33 -6.05
CA ALA A 117 -11.36 6.05 -7.25
C ALA A 117 -12.53 6.35 -8.23
N PRO A 118 -13.47 5.42 -8.49
CA PRO A 118 -14.63 5.68 -9.33
C PRO A 118 -15.63 6.64 -8.67
N ASP A 119 -15.93 6.46 -7.38
CA ASP A 119 -16.86 7.31 -6.64
C ASP A 119 -16.38 8.77 -6.64
N LEU A 120 -15.06 8.96 -6.43
CA LEU A 120 -14.43 10.28 -6.49
C LEU A 120 -14.60 10.94 -7.87
N HIS A 121 -14.57 10.16 -8.94
CA HIS A 121 -14.82 10.67 -10.29
C HIS A 121 -16.29 11.08 -10.42
N THR A 122 -17.23 10.20 -10.09
CA THR A 122 -18.66 10.48 -10.23
C THR A 122 -19.09 11.71 -9.44
N HIS A 123 -18.57 11.91 -8.22
CA HIS A 123 -18.98 13.02 -7.37
C HIS A 123 -18.30 14.35 -7.70
N TYR A 124 -17.03 14.34 -8.12
CA TYR A 124 -16.22 15.55 -8.24
C TYR A 124 -15.79 15.89 -9.68
N PHE A 125 -16.20 15.11 -10.69
CA PHE A 125 -15.84 15.40 -12.07
C PHE A 125 -16.43 16.72 -12.58
N ASP A 126 -17.66 17.05 -12.18
CA ASP A 126 -18.30 18.31 -12.56
C ASP A 126 -17.62 19.52 -11.92
N GLU A 127 -17.01 19.36 -10.76
CA GLU A 127 -16.16 20.40 -10.17
C GLU A 127 -14.90 20.59 -11.01
N TYR A 128 -14.26 19.50 -11.41
CA TYR A 128 -13.06 19.57 -12.25
C TYR A 128 -13.32 20.16 -13.64
N SER A 129 -14.48 19.88 -14.25
CA SER A 129 -14.83 20.39 -15.57
C SER A 129 -15.05 21.91 -15.56
N LYS A 130 -15.50 22.46 -14.43
CA LYS A 130 -15.70 23.91 -14.22
C LYS A 130 -14.40 24.67 -13.93
N LEU A 131 -13.33 23.98 -13.52
CA LEU A 131 -12.05 24.62 -13.23
C LEU A 131 -11.43 25.23 -14.50
N THR A 132 -10.99 26.48 -14.36
CA THR A 132 -10.20 27.20 -15.35
C THR A 132 -8.80 26.58 -15.51
N THR A 133 -8.12 26.93 -16.60
CA THR A 133 -6.75 26.47 -16.84
C THR A 133 -5.78 26.94 -15.75
N GLN A 134 -5.98 28.17 -15.22
CA GLN A 134 -5.14 28.72 -14.15
C GLN A 134 -5.33 27.97 -12.83
N GLU A 135 -6.56 27.61 -12.47
CA GLU A 135 -6.81 26.82 -11.26
C GLU A 135 -6.25 25.40 -11.38
N LYS A 136 -6.30 24.80 -12.57
CA LYS A 136 -5.67 23.50 -12.85
C LYS A 136 -4.16 23.53 -12.66
N GLU A 137 -3.50 24.62 -13.07
CA GLU A 137 -2.07 24.83 -12.85
C GLU A 137 -1.75 25.02 -11.36
N GLN A 138 -2.54 25.82 -10.63
CA GLN A 138 -2.41 25.97 -9.18
C GLN A 138 -2.55 24.65 -8.42
N LEU A 139 -3.45 23.75 -8.87
CA LEU A 139 -3.58 22.41 -8.31
C LEU A 139 -2.32 21.57 -8.52
N CYS A 140 -1.66 21.69 -9.67
CA CYS A 140 -0.38 21.04 -9.92
C CYS A 140 0.72 21.58 -9.02
N THR A 141 0.82 22.91 -8.87
CA THR A 141 1.80 23.54 -7.96
C THR A 141 1.60 23.09 -6.52
N LYS A 142 0.35 23.16 -6.02
CA LYS A 142 0.01 22.71 -4.66
C LYS A 142 0.30 21.23 -4.46
N TRP A 143 0.03 20.40 -5.47
CA TRP A 143 0.36 18.98 -5.42
C TRP A 143 1.86 18.75 -5.34
N GLU A 144 2.66 19.51 -6.08
CA GLU A 144 4.12 19.40 -6.04
C GLU A 144 4.71 19.90 -4.72
N GLU A 145 4.12 20.92 -4.09
CA GLU A 145 4.45 21.35 -2.73
C GLU A 145 4.17 20.25 -1.71
N ILE A 146 2.99 19.61 -1.78
CA ILE A 146 2.64 18.46 -0.94
C ILE A 146 3.59 17.29 -1.21
N ARG A 147 3.92 17.03 -2.47
CA ARG A 147 4.83 15.96 -2.87
C ARG A 147 6.25 16.20 -2.38
N SER A 148 6.76 17.43 -2.47
CA SER A 148 8.11 17.79 -2.03
C SER A 148 8.24 17.80 -0.50
N THR A 149 7.20 18.24 0.22
CA THR A 149 7.14 18.12 1.69
C THR A 149 6.99 16.67 2.15
N ASN A 150 6.13 15.88 1.49
CA ASN A 150 5.97 14.45 1.78
C ASN A 150 7.08 13.57 1.22
N PHE A 151 7.98 14.09 0.38
CA PHE A 151 9.10 13.31 -0.16
C PHE A 151 9.99 12.75 0.97
N GLN A 152 10.02 13.43 2.11
CA GLN A 152 10.71 12.97 3.32
C GLN A 152 9.98 11.82 4.05
N LEU A 153 8.67 11.63 3.80
CA LEU A 153 7.83 10.57 4.37
C LEU A 153 7.37 9.61 3.26
N ARG A 154 8.18 8.57 3.02
CA ARG A 154 7.95 7.48 2.04
C ARG A 154 6.46 7.16 1.75
N ARG A 155 6.05 7.51 0.52
CA ARG A 155 4.86 7.12 -0.25
C ARG A 155 3.48 7.46 0.36
N ASP A 156 2.68 8.24 -0.38
CA ASP A 156 1.40 8.79 0.09
C ASP A 156 0.22 7.80 0.07
N THR A 157 0.24 6.80 -0.81
CA THR A 157 -0.92 5.92 -0.97
C THR A 157 -0.94 4.82 0.09
N PRO A 158 -2.10 4.52 0.72
CA PRO A 158 -2.22 3.45 1.71
C PRO A 158 -1.73 2.10 1.19
N ARG A 159 -2.02 1.79 -0.09
CA ARG A 159 -1.56 0.56 -0.74
C ARG A 159 -0.04 0.48 -0.81
N ALA A 160 0.63 1.59 -1.14
CA ALA A 160 2.09 1.61 -1.16
C ALA A 160 2.69 1.47 0.24
N LYS A 161 2.10 2.10 1.26
CA LYS A 161 2.50 1.93 2.67
C LYS A 161 2.35 0.48 3.14
N ILE A 162 1.22 -0.15 2.82
CA ILE A 162 0.96 -1.57 3.13
C ILE A 162 2.00 -2.46 2.43
N GLN A 163 2.31 -2.19 1.16
CA GLN A 163 3.32 -2.94 0.42
C GLN A 163 4.70 -2.80 1.05
N ASP A 164 5.07 -1.61 1.53
CA ASP A 164 6.35 -1.40 2.21
C ASP A 164 6.44 -2.17 3.53
N VAL A 165 5.36 -2.15 4.34
CA VAL A 165 5.29 -2.98 5.55
C VAL A 165 5.38 -4.47 5.22
N ALA A 166 4.68 -4.93 4.18
CA ALA A 166 4.72 -6.33 3.73
C ALA A 166 6.11 -6.73 3.21
N ASN A 167 6.81 -5.84 2.52
CA ASN A 167 8.15 -6.07 2.02
C ASN A 167 9.17 -6.14 3.16
N VAL A 168 9.11 -5.21 4.12
CA VAL A 168 9.95 -5.21 5.33
C VAL A 168 9.70 -6.48 6.14
N HIS A 169 8.43 -6.85 6.31
CA HIS A 169 8.03 -8.09 6.96
C HIS A 169 8.66 -9.33 6.32
N SER A 170 8.52 -9.45 5.00
CA SER A 170 9.05 -10.59 4.25
C SER A 170 10.58 -10.65 4.31
N ALA A 171 11.25 -9.50 4.23
CA ALA A 171 12.70 -9.41 4.31
C ALA A 171 13.26 -9.77 5.70
N LEU A 172 12.62 -9.33 6.78
CA LEU A 172 13.02 -9.64 8.16
C LEU A 172 12.84 -11.13 8.48
N ALA A 173 11.70 -11.69 8.09
CA ALA A 173 11.42 -13.12 8.28
C ALA A 173 12.44 -14.00 7.55
N GLN A 174 12.76 -13.68 6.28
CA GLN A 174 13.67 -14.47 5.46
C GLN A 174 15.14 -14.37 5.89
N ARG A 175 15.59 -13.20 6.37
CA ARG A 175 17.02 -12.97 6.63
C ARG A 175 17.45 -13.31 8.05
N VAL A 176 16.58 -13.09 9.03
CA VAL A 176 16.96 -13.16 10.45
C VAL A 176 16.10 -14.16 11.23
N GLY A 177 15.06 -14.73 10.60
CA GLY A 177 14.11 -15.60 11.30
C GLY A 177 13.34 -14.87 12.41
N VAL A 178 13.33 -13.54 12.38
CA VAL A 178 12.69 -12.71 13.41
C VAL A 178 11.19 -12.74 13.20
N GLU A 179 10.49 -13.41 14.11
CA GLU A 179 9.05 -13.28 14.28
C GLU A 179 8.77 -11.99 15.07
N GLY A 180 8.45 -10.91 14.36
CA GLY A 180 8.13 -9.62 14.97
C GLY A 180 6.66 -9.49 15.40
N PHE A 181 6.36 -8.39 16.07
CA PHE A 181 5.01 -7.85 16.20
C PHE A 181 5.03 -6.36 15.85
N PHE A 182 3.90 -5.83 15.41
CA PHE A 182 3.72 -4.40 15.18
C PHE A 182 2.57 -3.91 16.05
N CYS A 183 2.81 -2.82 16.76
CA CYS A 183 1.80 -2.13 17.55
C CYS A 183 1.40 -0.86 16.80
N ILE A 184 0.13 -0.76 16.39
CA ILE A 184 -0.40 0.44 15.78
C ILE A 184 -1.01 1.29 16.87
N VAL A 185 -0.42 2.47 17.08
CA VAL A 185 -0.90 3.47 18.03
C VAL A 185 -1.28 4.71 17.24
N LYS A 186 -2.44 5.30 17.55
CA LYS A 186 -2.90 6.51 16.87
C LYS A 186 -2.39 7.74 17.62
N ASN A 187 -1.78 8.67 16.90
CA ASN A 187 -1.28 9.94 17.43
C ASN A 187 -2.31 11.07 17.26
N ASN A 188 -3.58 10.87 17.63
CA ASN A 188 -4.61 11.92 17.52
C ASN A 188 -5.53 11.93 18.74
N VAL A 189 -5.67 13.11 19.36
CA VAL A 189 -6.45 13.36 20.58
C VAL A 189 -7.95 13.20 20.39
N HIS A 190 -8.46 13.36 19.16
CA HIS A 190 -9.90 13.37 18.85
C HIS A 190 -10.49 11.97 18.62
N PHE A 191 -9.67 10.93 18.55
CA PHE A 191 -10.14 9.56 18.36
C PHE A 191 -9.33 8.61 19.23
N ARG A 192 -9.94 8.20 20.35
CA ARG A 192 -9.35 7.23 21.27
C ARG A 192 -9.49 5.83 20.66
N MET A 193 -8.36 5.23 20.32
CA MET A 193 -8.26 3.86 19.85
C MET A 193 -7.33 3.10 20.79
N ASP A 194 -7.74 1.90 21.21
CA ASP A 194 -6.83 1.02 21.92
C ASP A 194 -5.73 0.54 20.97
N PRO A 195 -4.48 0.37 21.43
CA PRO A 195 -3.40 -0.13 20.58
C PRO A 195 -3.75 -1.47 19.94
N GLU A 196 -3.61 -1.55 18.62
CA GLU A 196 -3.83 -2.80 17.89
C GLU A 196 -2.51 -3.54 17.67
N TRP A 197 -2.52 -4.83 17.99
CA TRP A 197 -1.35 -5.68 17.97
C TRP A 197 -1.45 -6.69 16.83
N TYR A 198 -0.43 -6.72 15.98
CA TYR A 198 -0.32 -7.64 14.86
C TYR A 198 0.94 -8.49 15.03
N PHE A 199 0.77 -9.81 14.99
CA PHE A 199 1.87 -10.76 15.10
C PHE A 199 2.16 -11.36 13.73
N THR A 200 3.44 -11.47 13.41
CA THR A 200 3.92 -12.08 12.17
C THR A 200 3.69 -13.59 12.16
N SER A 201 3.81 -14.23 13.32
CA SER A 201 3.56 -15.65 13.53
C SER A 201 2.10 -15.94 13.86
N ARG A 202 1.47 -16.82 13.07
CA ARG A 202 0.13 -17.32 13.36
C ARG A 202 0.09 -18.13 14.66
N SER A 203 1.16 -18.84 14.97
CA SER A 203 1.27 -19.64 16.20
C SER A 203 1.26 -18.74 17.43
N LEU A 204 2.03 -17.64 17.42
CA LEU A 204 2.00 -16.63 18.48
C LEU A 204 0.65 -15.92 18.58
N SER A 205 0.07 -15.54 17.45
CA SER A 205 -1.27 -14.92 17.41
C SER A 205 -2.33 -15.85 18.02
N ASN A 206 -2.28 -17.14 17.71
CA ASN A 206 -3.22 -18.13 18.24
C ASN A 206 -3.00 -18.39 19.74
N LEU A 207 -1.74 -18.50 20.18
CA LEU A 207 -1.39 -18.68 21.60
C LEU A 207 -1.87 -17.50 22.45
N LEU A 208 -1.71 -16.28 21.95
CA LEU A 208 -2.14 -15.06 22.64
C LEU A 208 -3.67 -14.89 22.62
N ARG A 209 -4.34 -15.36 21.56
CA ARG A 209 -5.81 -15.40 21.52
C ARG A 209 -6.39 -16.39 22.52
N THR A 210 -5.76 -17.54 22.73
CA THR A 210 -6.26 -18.55 23.69
C THR A 210 -5.95 -18.21 25.14
N SER A 211 -4.91 -17.41 25.40
CA SER A 211 -4.50 -17.05 26.77
C SER A 211 -4.64 -15.55 27.04
N LYS A 212 -5.86 -15.11 27.34
CA LYS A 212 -6.18 -13.70 27.65
C LYS A 212 -5.29 -13.09 28.74
N GLN A 213 -5.06 -13.81 29.84
CA GLN A 213 -4.26 -13.33 30.97
C GLN A 213 -2.80 -13.03 30.57
N LYS A 214 -2.15 -13.94 29.85
CA LYS A 214 -0.77 -13.73 29.34
C LYS A 214 -0.70 -12.58 28.34
N THR A 215 -1.73 -12.44 27.52
CA THR A 215 -1.83 -11.34 26.54
C THR A 215 -2.00 -10.00 27.22
N ASP A 216 -2.85 -9.89 28.24
CA ASP A 216 -3.07 -8.65 28.99
C ASP A 216 -1.82 -8.28 29.81
N TRP A 217 -1.15 -9.26 30.42
CA TRP A 217 0.14 -9.05 31.08
C TRP A 217 1.22 -8.54 30.12
N MET A 218 1.41 -9.23 28.98
CA MET A 218 2.43 -8.85 27.99
C MET A 218 2.15 -7.46 27.40
N LYS A 219 0.89 -7.13 27.11
CA LYS A 219 0.50 -5.77 26.68
C LYS A 219 0.84 -4.73 27.74
N GLY A 220 0.56 -5.02 29.02
CA GLY A 220 0.93 -4.15 30.13
C GLY A 220 2.44 -3.88 30.19
N GLU A 221 3.25 -4.94 30.06
CA GLU A 221 4.71 -4.83 30.09
C GLU A 221 5.26 -4.00 28.91
N ILE A 222 4.75 -4.26 27.70
CA ILE A 222 5.18 -3.48 26.53
C ILE A 222 4.70 -2.03 26.63
N CYS A 223 3.48 -1.76 27.10
CA CYS A 223 3.01 -0.39 27.32
C CYS A 223 3.86 0.34 28.37
N SER A 224 4.30 -0.36 29.43
CA SER A 224 5.20 0.18 30.46
C SER A 224 6.57 0.54 29.88
N LEU A 225 7.18 -0.38 29.12
CA LEU A 225 8.47 -0.14 28.46
C LEU A 225 8.39 0.99 27.44
N LEU A 226 7.35 1.00 26.59
CA LEU A 226 7.14 2.06 25.63
C LEU A 226 6.89 3.39 26.32
N GLY A 227 6.10 3.44 27.40
CA GLY A 227 5.86 4.66 28.18
C GLY A 227 7.16 5.27 28.73
N LYS A 228 8.03 4.45 29.32
CA LYS A 228 9.36 4.89 29.81
C LYS A 228 10.19 5.51 28.70
N ASN A 229 10.30 4.81 27.57
CA ASN A 229 11.08 5.29 26.41
C ASN A 229 10.43 6.53 25.75
N LEU A 230 9.10 6.65 25.79
CA LEU A 230 8.39 7.77 25.21
C LEU A 230 8.67 9.07 25.99
N VAL A 231 8.68 8.99 27.33
CA VAL A 231 9.06 10.12 28.20
C VAL A 231 10.51 10.51 27.92
N GLU A 232 11.42 9.53 27.81
CA GLU A 232 12.83 9.77 27.52
C GLU A 232 13.05 10.49 26.17
N VAL A 233 12.37 10.03 25.11
CA VAL A 233 12.53 10.59 23.76
C VAL A 233 11.80 11.92 23.59
N SER A 234 10.59 12.05 24.14
CA SER A 234 9.76 13.25 23.97
C SER A 234 10.10 14.39 24.94
N LYS A 235 10.76 14.08 26.06
CA LYS A 235 11.01 15.01 27.18
C LYS A 235 9.73 15.63 27.75
N VAL A 236 8.60 14.95 27.58
CA VAL A 236 7.31 15.34 28.17
C VAL A 236 7.01 14.37 29.30
N ASP A 237 7.02 14.86 30.54
CA ASP A 237 6.90 14.04 31.76
C ASP A 237 5.57 13.28 31.86
N ASP A 238 4.54 13.72 31.13
CA ASP A 238 3.19 13.13 31.12
C ASP A 238 2.84 12.41 29.81
N ALA A 239 3.85 12.02 29.02
CA ALA A 239 3.64 11.24 27.81
C ALA A 239 3.14 9.83 28.15
N ARG A 240 1.82 9.59 27.99
CA ARG A 240 1.18 8.30 28.29
C ARG A 240 0.66 7.61 27.03
N LEU A 241 0.95 6.33 26.90
CA LEU A 241 0.17 5.45 26.03
C LEU A 241 -1.16 5.15 26.70
N GLY A 242 -2.27 5.46 26.04
CA GLY A 242 -3.62 5.11 26.50
C GLY A 242 -3.86 3.59 26.41
N CYS A 243 -3.22 2.80 27.26
CA CYS A 243 -3.49 1.37 27.41
C CYS A 243 -4.49 1.18 28.56
N VAL A 244 -5.73 0.79 28.25
CA VAL A 244 -6.70 0.38 29.29
C VAL A 244 -6.43 -1.07 29.66
N SER A 245 -5.47 -1.31 30.53
CA SER A 245 -5.36 -2.60 31.22
C SER A 245 -6.40 -2.60 32.34
N ARG A 246 -7.48 -3.37 32.21
CA ARG A 246 -8.34 -3.63 33.38
C ARG A 246 -7.51 -4.36 34.43
N PRO A 247 -7.54 -3.94 35.70
CA PRO A 247 -6.80 -4.63 36.74
C PRO A 247 -7.29 -6.08 36.82
N ILE A 248 -6.34 -7.01 36.79
CA ILE A 248 -6.58 -8.41 37.11
C ILE A 248 -6.80 -8.43 38.62
N ILE A 249 -8.05 -8.60 39.04
CA ILE A 249 -8.36 -8.90 40.44
C ILE A 249 -7.76 -10.29 40.70
N THR A 250 -6.62 -10.33 41.38
CA THR A 250 -6.09 -11.56 41.95
C THR A 250 -7.00 -11.95 43.10
N SER A 251 -7.72 -13.06 42.94
CA SER A 251 -8.51 -13.68 44.00
C SER A 251 -7.58 -14.28 45.05
N GLU A 252 -6.98 -13.42 45.86
CA GLU A 252 -6.24 -13.77 47.08
C GLU A 252 -6.53 -12.68 48.12
N ASP A 253 -7.80 -12.57 48.52
CA ASP A 253 -8.24 -11.91 49.76
C ASP A 253 -9.51 -12.65 50.23
N GLU A 254 -9.36 -13.96 50.43
CA GLU A 254 -10.20 -14.76 51.32
C GLU A 254 -9.31 -15.23 52.46
N ARG A 255 -9.31 -14.43 53.53
CA ARG A 255 -9.16 -14.82 54.93
C ARG A 255 -9.08 -13.52 55.72
N ASP A 256 -10.09 -13.26 56.53
CA ASP A 256 -9.91 -12.96 57.95
C ASP A 256 -11.30 -12.90 58.63
N ASP A 257 -11.48 -13.90 59.49
CA ASP A 257 -12.14 -13.88 60.81
C ASP A 257 -13.65 -13.59 60.94
N ASP A 258 -14.38 -14.68 61.21
CA ASP A 258 -15.54 -14.69 62.10
C ASP A 258 -15.19 -14.02 63.45
N PRO A 259 -16.12 -13.28 64.07
CA PRO A 259 -16.80 -13.91 65.19
C PRO A 259 -18.32 -13.63 65.26
N GLU A 260 -19.07 -14.71 65.48
CA GLU A 260 -20.02 -14.89 66.58
C GLU A 260 -20.96 -13.71 66.91
N ALA A 261 -22.27 -13.86 66.59
CA ALA A 261 -23.37 -13.66 67.55
C ALA A 261 -24.76 -13.81 66.88
N ASP A 262 -25.54 -14.67 67.52
CA ASP A 262 -26.98 -14.56 67.76
C ASP A 262 -27.98 -14.95 66.66
N ALA A 263 -28.39 -16.21 66.81
CA ALA A 263 -29.69 -16.72 66.42
C ALA A 263 -30.82 -15.98 67.15
N GLU A 264 -31.65 -15.24 66.42
CA GLU A 264 -33.03 -15.01 66.82
C GLU A 264 -33.99 -15.50 65.73
N ASN A 265 -34.61 -16.61 66.09
CA ASN A 265 -35.67 -17.31 65.42
C ASN A 265 -36.98 -16.64 65.85
N ASN A 266 -37.72 -15.98 64.95
CA ASN A 266 -39.13 -15.68 65.21
C ASN A 266 -39.96 -15.79 63.92
N HIS A 267 -40.80 -16.83 63.93
CA HIS A 267 -41.91 -17.07 63.02
C HIS A 267 -42.89 -15.88 62.97
N PRO A 268 -43.56 -15.64 61.83
CA PRO A 268 -44.76 -14.83 61.81
C PRO A 268 -46.00 -15.69 62.14
N PRO A 269 -46.99 -15.19 62.89
CA PRO A 269 -48.33 -15.69 62.79
C PRO A 269 -49.20 -14.76 61.94
N SER A 270 -50.20 -15.41 61.35
CA SER A 270 -51.32 -14.96 60.54
C SER A 270 -52.08 -13.73 61.06
#